data_AF-A0A6X9WSY6-F1
#
_entry.id   AF-A0A6X9WSY6-F1
#
_cell.length_a   1.000
_cell.length_b   1.000
_cell.length_c   1.000
_cell.angle_alpha   90.00
_cell.angle_beta   90.00
_cell.angle_gamma   90.00
#
_symmetry.space_group_name_H-M   'P 1'
#
loop_
_entity.id
_entity.type
_entity.pdbx_description
1 polymer ?
#
loop_
_entity_poly.entity_id
_entity_poly.type
_entity_poly.pdbx_seq_one_letter_code
_entity_poly.pdbx_strand_id
1 'polypeptide(L)' 'MLEARDLHCERDERTLFRGLSFTVDAGEWVQVTGGNGAGKTTL' A
#
# COMPACT_ATOMS: atom_id res chain seq x y z
N MET A 1 -16.26 1.24 -3.19
CA MET A 1 -15.37 0.14 -2.78
C MET A 1 -14.16 0.14 -3.70
N LEU A 2 -13.02 0.58 -3.19
CA LEU A 2 -11.70 0.34 -3.77
C LEU A 2 -11.12 -0.89 -3.09
N GLU A 3 -10.52 -1.81 -3.87
CA GLU A 3 -9.96 -3.04 -3.33
C GLU A 3 -8.58 -3.32 -3.93
N ALA A 4 -7.65 -3.65 -3.05
CA ALA A 4 -6.32 -4.13 -3.37
C ALA A 4 -6.15 -5.54 -2.80
N ARG A 5 -5.66 -6.48 -3.62
CA ARG A 5 -5.42 -7.87 -3.23
C ARG A 5 -4.00 -8.27 -3.57
N ASP A 6 -3.28 -8.80 -2.58
CA ASP A 6 -1.93 -9.36 -2.71
C ASP A 6 -0.94 -8.46 -3.47
N LEU A 7 -1.00 -7.14 -3.22
CA LEU A 7 -0.13 -6.20 -3.92
C LEU A 7 1.33 -6.41 -3.55
N HIS A 8 2.17 -6.37 -4.58
CA HIS A 8 3.61 -6.36 -4.50
C HIS A 8 4.15 -5.15 -5.25
N CYS A 9 5.13 -4.47 -4.63
CA CYS A 9 5.82 -3.36 -5.26
C CYS A 9 7.32 -3.45 -4.99
N GLU A 10 8.10 -3.28 -6.05
CA GLU A 10 9.55 -3.21 -6.06
C GLU A 10 9.99 -1.91 -6.72
N ARG A 11 11.03 -1.29 -6.16
CA ARG A 11 11.70 -0.14 -6.77
C ARG A 11 13.19 -0.23 -6.52
N ASP A 12 14.00 0.01 -7.55
CA ASP A 12 15.46 -0.04 -7.46
C ASP A 12 15.96 -1.36 -6.85
N GLU A 13 15.42 -2.50 -7.33
CA GLU A 13 15.70 -3.88 -6.86
C GLU A 13 15.31 -4.15 -5.39
N ARG A 14 14.64 -3.20 -4.73
CA ARG A 14 14.19 -3.33 -3.35
C ARG A 14 12.67 -3.52 -3.31
N THR A 15 12.24 -4.61 -2.65
CA THR A 15 10.83 -4.77 -2.29
C THR A 15 10.42 -3.71 -1.27
N LEU A 16 9.42 -2.90 -1.62
CA LEU A 16 8.83 -1.91 -0.73
C LEU A 16 7.74 -2.53 0.14
N PHE A 17 6.88 -3.35 -0.47
CA PHE A 17 5.88 -4.17 0.21
C PHE A 17 5.54 -5.41 -0.64
N ARG A 18 5.01 -6.43 0.03
CA ARG A 18 4.54 -7.68 -0.57
C ARG A 18 3.36 -8.21 0.23
N GLY A 19 2.34 -8.71 -0.44
CA GLY A 19 1.16 -9.24 0.22
C GLY A 19 0.23 -8.19 0.80
N LEU A 20 0.29 -6.95 0.31
CA LEU A 20 -0.56 -5.89 0.84
C LEU A 20 -1.98 -6.04 0.27
N SER A 21 -2.96 -6.23 1.17
CA SER A 21 -4.37 -6.31 0.82
C SER A 21 -5.17 -5.36 1.70
N PHE A 22 -6.06 -4.58 1.11
CA PHE A 22 -6.96 -3.67 1.82
C PHE A 22 -8.19 -3.34 0.99
N THR A 23 -9.21 -2.82 1.66
CA THR A 23 -10.44 -2.33 1.06
C THR A 23 -10.73 -0.95 1.62
N VAL A 24 -11.29 -0.07 0.80
CA VAL A 24 -11.78 1.25 1.21
C VAL A 24 -13.17 1.45 0.66
N ASP A 25 -14.13 1.66 1.55
CA ASP A 25 -15.52 1.92 1.19
C ASP A 25 -15.82 3.42 1.06
N ALA A 26 -16.96 3.71 0.43
CA ALA A 26 -17.37 5.09 0.23
C ALA A 26 -17.69 5.74 1.59
N GLY A 27 -17.06 6.89 1.85
CA GLY A 27 -17.20 7.61 3.12
C GLY A 27 -16.13 7.26 4.16
N GLU A 28 -15.27 6.28 3.90
CA GLU A 28 -14.14 5.95 4.77
C GLU A 28 -12.93 6.85 4.52
N TRP A 29 -12.17 7.11 5.58
CA TRP A 29 -10.87 7.78 5.53
C TRP A 29 -9.79 6.80 5.98
N VAL A 30 -8.73 6.68 5.18
CA VAL A 30 -7.60 5.79 5.47
C VAL A 30 -6.31 6.61 5.52
N GLN A 31 -5.51 6.38 6.56
CA GLN A 31 -4.19 6.97 6.71
C GLN A 31 -3.11 5.91 6.55
N VAL A 32 -2.21 6.13 5.60
CA VAL A 32 -1.03 5.28 5.40
C VAL A 32 0.14 5.82 6.24
N THR A 33 0.69 5.01 7.14
CA THR A 33 1.79 5.38 8.03
C THR A 33 2.98 4.42 7.91
N GLY A 34 4.14 4.80 8.47
CA GLY A 34 5.37 4.00 8.41
C GLY A 34 6.63 4.82 8.12
N GLY A 35 7.80 4.19 8.28
CA GLY A 35 9.10 4.85 8.09
C GLY A 35 9.38 5.32 6.66
N ASN A 36 10.44 6.12 6.49
CA ASN A 36 10.89 6.56 5.16
C ASN A 36 11.29 5.35 4.29
N GLY A 37 10.84 5.34 3.04
CA GLY A 37 11.09 4.23 2.12
C GLY A 37 10.20 2.99 2.32
N ALA A 38 9.19 3.03 3.19
CA ALA A 38 8.24 1.91 3.38
C ALA A 38 7.20 1.75 2.25
N GLY A 39 7.28 2.52 1.17
CA GLY A 39 6.35 2.44 0.03
C GLY A 39 5.07 3.27 0.15
N LYS A 40 4.92 4.13 1.17
CA LYS A 40 3.67 4.90 1.42
C LYS A 40 3.19 5.80 0.28
N THR A 41 4.11 6.45 -0.44
CA THR A 41 3.80 7.32 -1.59
C THR A 41 3.71 6.54 -2.89
N THR A 42 4.21 5.30 -2.87
CA THR A 42 4.22 4.41 -4.03
C THR A 42 2.97 3.54 -4.06
N LEU A 43 2.43 3.22 -2.88
CA LEU A 43 1.06 2.76 -2.69
C LEU A 43 0.07 3.85 -3.08
#